data_AF-A0A066VDM5-F1
#
_entry.id   AF-A0A066VDM5-F1
#
_cell.length_a   1.000
_cell.length_b   1.000
_cell.length_c   1.000
_cell.angle_alpha   90.00
_cell.angle_beta   90.00
_cell.angle_gamma   90.00
#
_symmetry.space_group_name_H-M   'P 1'
#
loop_
_entity.id
_entity.type
_entity.pdbx_description
1 polymer ?
#
loop_
_entity_poly.entity_id
_entity_poly.type
_entity_poly.pdbx_seq_one_letter_code
_entity_poly.pdbx_strand_id
1 'polypeptide(L)'
;EFRTWLVEERHINPETISKSEEKKQISTFVEDYNTATFPQDKYYNLEAHERRMAMIRAGETLPDTGGYDPLADEKALAAQQRSARSTAASAAPATHMTKAQLEELRRVQNERIEAGKMKQLGMQVKSNAGVRMDERLR
;
A
#
# COMPACT_ATOMS: atom_id res chain seq x y z
N GLU A 1 -13.83 28.10 -3.77
CA GLU A 1 -13.66 27.94 -5.24
C GLU A 1 -14.71 28.72 -6.03
N PHE A 2 -15.97 28.29 -6.06
CA PHE A 2 -17.04 28.98 -6.79
C PHE A 2 -17.19 30.48 -6.49
N ARG A 3 -17.17 30.89 -5.21
CA ARG A 3 -17.23 32.32 -4.82
C ARG A 3 -16.04 33.13 -5.33
N THR A 4 -14.85 32.53 -5.32
CA THR A 4 -13.62 33.15 -5.83
C THR A 4 -13.72 33.32 -7.35
N TRP A 5 -14.18 32.29 -8.06
CA TRP A 5 -14.44 32.33 -9.51
C TRP A 5 -15.47 33.41 -9.89
N LEU A 6 -16.54 33.57 -9.11
CA LEU A 6 -17.52 34.64 -9.32
C LEU A 6 -16.89 36.04 -9.25
N VAL A 7 -16.00 36.27 -8.29
CA VAL A 7 -15.36 37.58 -8.10
C VAL A 7 -14.26 37.83 -9.13
N GLU A 8 -13.44 36.83 -9.40
CA GLU A 8 -12.24 36.99 -10.23
C GLU A 8 -12.54 36.91 -11.73
N GLU A 9 -13.42 36.00 -12.15
CA GLU A 9 -13.66 35.74 -13.57
C GLU A 9 -14.98 36.35 -14.06
N ARG A 10 -16.02 36.29 -13.24
CA ARG A 10 -17.31 36.92 -13.57
C ARG A 10 -17.41 38.37 -13.10
N HIS A 11 -16.51 38.83 -12.22
CA HIS A 11 -16.57 40.16 -11.59
C HIS A 11 -17.92 40.47 -10.92
N ILE A 12 -18.60 39.43 -10.42
CA ILE A 12 -19.88 39.53 -9.72
C ILE A 12 -19.62 39.40 -8.22
N ASN A 13 -20.14 40.34 -7.44
CA ASN A 13 -20.09 40.24 -5.99
C ASN A 13 -21.04 39.11 -5.53
N PRO A 14 -20.55 38.12 -4.75
CA PRO A 14 -21.35 36.98 -4.32
C PRO A 14 -22.52 37.39 -3.41
N GLU A 15 -22.42 38.53 -2.75
CA GLU A 15 -23.45 39.06 -1.85
C GLU A 15 -24.58 39.79 -2.59
N THR A 16 -24.42 40.11 -3.89
CA THR A 16 -25.40 40.89 -4.66
C THR A 16 -26.18 40.04 -5.67
N ILE A 17 -25.86 38.75 -5.81
CA ILE A 17 -26.44 37.88 -6.83
C ILE A 17 -27.82 37.35 -6.40
N SER A 18 -28.76 37.30 -7.34
CA SER A 18 -30.05 36.67 -7.09
C SER A 18 -29.93 35.13 -7.09
N LYS A 19 -30.77 34.43 -6.32
CA LYS A 19 -30.77 32.95 -6.27
C LYS A 19 -30.96 32.26 -7.64
N SER A 20 -31.60 32.95 -8.59
CA SER A 20 -31.81 32.44 -9.95
C SER A 20 -30.53 32.51 -10.78
N GLU A 21 -29.82 33.63 -10.68
CA GLU A 21 -28.54 33.84 -11.37
C GLU A 21 -27.45 32.97 -10.76
N GLU A 22 -27.44 32.81 -9.43
CA GLU A 22 -26.50 31.92 -8.74
C GLU A 22 -26.55 30.50 -9.31
N LYS A 23 -27.75 29.94 -9.50
CA LYS A 23 -27.91 28.60 -10.10
C LYS A 23 -27.36 28.50 -11.51
N LYS A 24 -27.54 29.53 -12.34
CA LYS A 24 -26.98 29.56 -13.70
C LYS A 24 -25.45 29.59 -13.66
N GLN A 25 -24.88 30.42 -12.79
CA GLN A 25 -23.43 30.52 -12.63
C GLN A 25 -22.83 29.24 -12.06
N ILE A 26 -23.50 28.57 -11.11
CA ILE A 26 -23.08 27.26 -10.61
C ILE A 26 -23.08 26.22 -11.74
N SER A 27 -24.11 26.22 -12.59
CA SER A 27 -24.17 25.27 -13.72
C SER A 27 -22.97 25.44 -14.65
N THR A 28 -22.62 26.67 -15.00
CA THR A 28 -21.43 26.94 -15.84
C THR A 28 -20.14 26.58 -15.12
N PHE A 29 -20.00 26.92 -13.83
CA PHE A 29 -18.83 26.55 -13.04
C PHE A 29 -18.62 25.03 -12.97
N VAL A 30 -19.70 24.26 -12.79
CA VAL A 30 -19.64 22.79 -12.75
C VAL A 30 -19.33 22.22 -14.13
N GLU A 31 -19.87 22.80 -15.20
CA GLU A 31 -19.53 22.41 -16.56
C GLU A 31 -18.03 22.61 -16.81
N ASP A 32 -17.52 23.82 -16.60
CA ASP A 32 -16.11 24.18 -16.80
C ASP A 32 -15.16 23.35 -15.92
N TYR A 33 -15.56 23.03 -14.69
CA TYR A 33 -14.81 22.16 -13.78
C TYR A 33 -14.73 20.73 -14.33
N ASN A 34 -15.85 20.19 -14.80
CA ASN A 34 -15.91 18.82 -15.29
C ASN A 34 -15.23 18.65 -16.66
N THR A 35 -15.28 19.67 -17.51
CA THR A 35 -14.64 19.66 -18.84
C THR A 35 -13.17 20.06 -18.81
N ALA A 36 -12.64 20.41 -17.64
CA ALA A 36 -11.29 20.91 -17.46
C ALA A 36 -10.97 22.09 -18.40
N THR A 37 -11.95 22.99 -18.61
CA THR A 37 -11.82 24.16 -19.51
C THR A 37 -11.55 25.48 -18.79
N PHE A 38 -11.34 25.47 -17.47
CA PHE A 38 -10.97 26.70 -16.77
C PHE A 38 -9.66 27.29 -17.32
N PRO A 39 -9.60 28.62 -17.51
CA PRO A 39 -8.38 29.27 -18.02
C PRO A 39 -7.17 29.18 -17.08
N GLN A 40 -7.39 28.92 -15.78
CA GLN A 40 -6.33 28.92 -14.78
C GLN A 40 -6.41 27.67 -13.89
N ASP A 41 -5.28 26.98 -13.73
CA ASP A 41 -5.16 25.75 -12.93
C ASP A 41 -5.53 25.93 -11.45
N LYS A 42 -5.53 27.18 -10.96
CA LYS A 42 -5.85 27.52 -9.58
C LYS A 42 -7.25 27.10 -9.15
N TYR A 43 -8.19 26.96 -10.11
CA TYR A 43 -9.58 26.61 -9.81
C TYR A 43 -9.83 25.10 -9.70
N TYR A 44 -8.86 24.25 -10.07
CA TYR A 44 -8.94 22.80 -9.83
C TYR A 44 -8.39 22.42 -8.45
N ASN A 45 -7.43 23.19 -7.93
CA ASN A 45 -6.84 22.94 -6.63
C ASN A 45 -6.41 24.27 -5.98
N LEU A 46 -7.37 24.91 -5.30
CA LEU A 46 -7.12 26.18 -4.63
C LEU A 46 -6.08 26.04 -3.50
N GLU A 47 -6.09 24.94 -2.76
CA GLU A 47 -5.15 24.71 -1.66
C GLU A 47 -3.70 24.62 -2.16
N ALA A 48 -3.46 23.87 -3.24
CA ALA A 48 -2.13 23.77 -3.84
C ALA A 48 -1.66 25.12 -4.39
N HIS A 49 -2.57 25.87 -5.01
CA HIS A 49 -2.27 27.21 -5.52
C HIS A 49 -1.96 28.20 -4.38
N GLU A 50 -2.75 28.22 -3.31
CA GLU A 50 -2.52 29.07 -2.14
C GLU A 50 -1.23 28.71 -1.41
N ARG A 51 -0.94 27.42 -1.25
CA ARG A 51 0.34 26.95 -0.68
C ARG A 51 1.52 27.41 -1.54
N ARG A 52 1.42 27.28 -2.87
CA ARG A 52 2.43 27.79 -3.81
C ARG A 52 2.62 29.30 -3.68
N MET A 53 1.54 30.08 -3.65
CA MET A 53 1.59 31.52 -3.50
C MET A 53 2.12 31.95 -2.12
N ALA A 54 1.81 31.18 -1.06
CA ALA A 54 2.36 31.40 0.27
C ALA A 54 3.87 31.15 0.31
N MET A 55 4.35 30.08 -0.33
CA MET A 55 5.79 29.79 -0.46
C MET A 55 6.51 30.90 -1.25
N ILE A 56 5.93 31.36 -2.36
CA ILE A 56 6.47 32.50 -3.13
C ILE A 56 6.57 33.76 -2.26
N ARG A 57 5.51 34.08 -1.51
CA ARG A 57 5.51 35.26 -0.62
C ARG A 57 6.49 35.13 0.53
N ALA A 58 6.71 33.91 1.03
CA ALA A 58 7.70 33.60 2.06
C ALA A 58 9.14 33.62 1.51
N GLY A 59 9.34 33.73 0.20
CA GLY A 59 10.65 33.71 -0.44
C GLY A 59 11.27 32.30 -0.51
N GLU A 60 10.47 31.26 -0.30
CA GLU A 60 10.90 29.87 -0.40
C GLU A 60 10.84 29.39 -1.86
N THR A 61 11.77 28.52 -2.27
CA THR A 61 11.78 27.96 -3.63
C THR A 61 10.56 27.09 -3.83
N LEU A 62 9.78 27.32 -4.89
CA LEU A 62 8.63 26.47 -5.19
C LEU A 62 9.08 25.00 -5.32
N PRO A 63 8.34 24.04 -4.75
CA PRO A 63 8.53 22.64 -5.11
C PRO A 63 8.26 22.49 -6.61
N ASP A 64 9.16 21.81 -7.32
CA ASP A 64 9.00 21.51 -8.74
C ASP A 64 7.76 20.62 -8.91
N THR A 65 6.65 21.22 -9.35
CA THR A 65 5.37 20.51 -9.53
C THR A 65 5.27 19.78 -10.88
N GLY A 66 6.33 19.77 -11.69
CA GLY A 66 6.27 19.28 -13.08
C GLY A 66 7.25 18.16 -13.44
N GLY A 67 8.26 17.89 -12.62
CA GLY A 67 9.26 16.85 -12.91
C GLY A 67 8.93 15.51 -12.23
N TYR A 68 8.72 14.45 -13.01
CA TYR A 68 8.91 13.09 -12.50
C TYR A 68 10.39 12.96 -12.10
N ASP A 69 10.67 12.72 -10.82
CA ASP A 69 12.01 12.46 -10.31
C ASP A 69 12.22 10.94 -10.19
N PRO A 70 12.97 10.30 -11.12
CA PRO A 70 13.21 8.86 -11.10
C PRO A 70 13.93 8.40 -9.83
N LEU A 71 14.71 9.29 -9.19
CA LEU A 71 15.49 8.97 -8.00
C LEU A 71 14.59 8.86 -6.76
N ALA A 72 13.49 9.62 -6.71
CA ALA A 72 12.51 9.53 -5.64
C ALA A 72 11.81 8.17 -5.63
N ASP A 73 11.44 7.67 -6.81
CA ASP A 73 10.84 6.35 -7.00
C ASP A 73 11.82 5.21 -6.65
N GLU A 74 13.08 5.31 -7.10
CA GLU A 74 14.11 4.34 -6.74
C GLU A 74 14.31 4.28 -5.21
N LYS A 75 14.33 5.43 -4.55
CA LYS A 75 14.46 5.53 -3.09
C LYS A 75 13.23 4.96 -2.37
N ALA A 76 12.03 5.21 -2.87
CA ALA A 76 10.79 4.66 -2.32
C ALA A 76 10.76 3.13 -2.45
N LEU A 77 11.13 2.59 -3.61
CA LEU A 77 11.26 1.15 -3.83
C LEU A 77 12.32 0.53 -2.92
N ALA A 78 13.48 1.18 -2.77
CA ALA A 78 14.53 0.73 -1.87
C ALA A 78 14.06 0.73 -0.40
N ALA A 79 13.30 1.72 0.02
CA ALA A 79 12.71 1.78 1.37
C ALA A 79 11.67 0.66 1.58
N GLN A 80 10.82 0.42 0.59
CA GLN A 80 9.83 -0.67 0.62
C GLN A 80 10.48 -2.05 0.63
N GLN A 81 11.56 -2.26 -0.13
CA GLN A 81 12.33 -3.50 -0.08
C GLN A 81 13.02 -3.68 1.27
N ARG A 82 13.51 -2.61 1.89
CA ARG A 82 14.16 -2.66 3.20
C ARG A 82 13.16 -2.99 4.30
N SER A 83 11.97 -2.40 4.27
CA SER A 83 10.89 -2.75 5.20
C SER A 83 10.38 -4.18 4.97
N ALA A 84 10.18 -4.59 3.71
CA ALA A 84 9.80 -5.97 3.37
C ALA A 84 10.83 -7.01 3.82
N ARG A 85 12.14 -6.71 3.72
CA ARG A 85 13.20 -7.59 4.26
C ARG A 85 13.16 -7.66 5.78
N SER A 86 12.91 -6.53 6.46
CA SER A 86 12.80 -6.51 7.91
C SER A 86 11.59 -7.29 8.43
N THR A 87 10.45 -7.21 7.72
CA THR A 87 9.23 -7.95 8.09
C THR A 87 9.32 -9.42 7.70
N ALA A 88 9.91 -9.75 6.55
CA ALA A 88 10.18 -11.14 6.15
C ALA A 88 11.18 -11.84 7.08
N ALA A 89 12.16 -11.12 7.64
CA ALA A 89 13.07 -11.65 8.67
C ALA A 89 12.34 -12.01 9.97
N SER A 90 11.23 -11.32 10.30
CA SER A 90 10.40 -11.62 11.47
C SER A 90 9.22 -12.56 11.21
N ALA A 91 8.80 -12.75 9.95
CA ALA A 91 7.58 -13.48 9.59
C ALA A 91 7.80 -14.75 8.75
N ALA A 92 9.05 -15.13 8.45
CA ALA A 92 9.31 -16.44 7.87
C ALA A 92 9.16 -17.54 8.94
N PRO A 93 8.13 -18.42 8.90
CA PRO A 93 8.25 -19.70 9.59
C PRO A 93 9.46 -20.40 8.97
N ALA A 94 10.34 -20.96 9.81
CA ALA A 94 11.50 -21.72 9.37
C ALA A 94 11.06 -22.87 8.43
N THR A 95 11.04 -22.61 7.12
CA THR A 95 10.85 -23.59 6.04
C THR A 95 12.02 -24.57 5.96
N HIS A 96 13.10 -24.29 6.69
CA HIS A 96 14.26 -25.14 6.79
C HIS A 96 14.26 -25.86 8.14
N MET A 97 13.96 -27.17 8.11
CA MET A 97 14.21 -28.04 9.25
C MET A 97 15.72 -28.10 9.50
N THR A 98 16.12 -28.06 10.77
CA THR A 98 17.52 -28.19 11.15
C THR A 98 18.05 -29.59 10.79
N LYS A 99 19.36 -29.72 10.60
CA LYS A 99 20.01 -31.01 10.26
C LYS A 99 19.60 -32.14 11.21
N ALA A 100 19.49 -31.85 12.52
CA ALA A 100 19.06 -32.82 13.52
C ALA A 100 17.61 -33.29 13.31
N GLN A 101 16.70 -32.39 12.94
CA GLN A 101 15.31 -32.73 12.64
C GLN A 101 15.18 -33.56 11.35
N LEU A 102 16.07 -33.36 10.37
CA LEU A 102 16.11 -34.18 9.15
C LEU A 102 16.62 -35.60 9.42
N GLU A 103 17.62 -35.76 10.29
CA GLU A 103 18.12 -37.07 10.72
C GLU A 103 17.07 -37.85 11.52
N GLU A 104 16.33 -37.17 12.39
CA GLU A 104 15.19 -37.75 13.10
C GLU A 104 14.08 -38.21 12.12
N LEU A 105 13.77 -37.41 11.11
CA LEU A 105 12.77 -37.76 10.09
C LEU A 105 13.20 -39.02 9.31
N ARG A 106 14.48 -39.11 8.93
CA ARG A 106 15.05 -40.31 8.29
C ARG A 106 14.95 -41.54 9.18
N ARG A 107 15.25 -41.40 10.47
CA ARG A 107 15.13 -42.50 11.45
C ARG A 107 13.69 -43.00 11.54
N VAL A 108 12.73 -42.10 11.68
CA VAL A 108 11.31 -42.45 11.78
C VAL A 108 10.78 -43.11 10.51
N GLN A 109 11.25 -42.68 9.34
CA GLN A 109 10.91 -43.34 8.07
C GLN A 109 11.44 -44.78 8.02
N ASN A 110 12.67 -45.01 8.44
CA ASN A 110 13.26 -46.36 8.48
C ASN A 110 12.47 -47.26 9.45
N GLU A 111 12.14 -46.76 10.64
CA GLU A 111 11.31 -47.49 11.61
C GLU A 111 9.93 -47.85 11.05
N ARG A 112 9.32 -46.97 10.22
CA ARG A 112 8.06 -47.27 9.51
C ARG A 112 8.21 -48.35 8.44
N ILE A 113 9.29 -48.32 7.68
CA ILE A 113 9.57 -49.31 6.63
C ILE A 113 9.78 -50.68 7.26
N GLU A 114 10.55 -50.74 8.35
CA GLU A 114 10.77 -51.95 9.13
C GLU A 114 9.47 -52.46 9.75
N ALA A 115 8.67 -51.59 10.37
CA ALA A 115 7.34 -51.92 10.88
C ALA A 115 6.43 -52.50 9.78
N GLY A 116 6.42 -51.89 8.59
CA GLY A 116 5.66 -52.38 7.44
C GLY A 116 6.12 -53.77 6.99
N LYS A 117 7.43 -53.99 6.90
CA LYS A 117 8.02 -55.29 6.54
C LYS A 117 7.72 -56.36 7.59
N MET A 118 7.81 -56.02 8.87
CA MET A 118 7.50 -56.91 9.99
C MET A 118 6.01 -57.29 10.02
N LYS A 119 5.12 -56.33 9.73
CA LYS A 119 3.68 -56.59 9.58
C LYS A 119 3.38 -57.51 8.40
N GLN A 120 4.07 -57.32 7.27
CA GLN A 120 3.94 -58.19 6.09
C GLN A 120 4.43 -59.62 6.36
N LEU A 121 5.43 -59.77 7.22
CA LEU A 121 5.94 -61.06 7.71
C LEU A 121 5.08 -61.65 8.85
N GLY A 122 3.95 -61.03 9.22
CA GLY A 122 3.02 -61.52 10.22
C GLY A 122 3.44 -61.26 11.68
N MET A 123 4.45 -60.43 11.92
CA MET A 123 4.92 -60.07 13.26
C MET A 123 4.12 -58.88 13.83
N GLN A 124 3.80 -58.90 15.11
CA GLN A 124 3.07 -57.81 15.77
C GLN A 124 3.98 -56.62 16.04
N VAL A 125 3.62 -55.43 15.54
CA VAL A 125 4.36 -54.18 15.74
C VAL A 125 3.62 -53.29 16.75
N LYS A 126 4.37 -52.64 17.67
CA LYS A 126 3.82 -51.72 18.67
C LYS A 126 3.21 -50.48 18.00
N SER A 127 2.08 -50.00 18.53
CA SER A 127 1.31 -48.87 17.95
C SER A 127 2.05 -47.54 17.92
N ASN A 128 3.10 -47.37 18.73
CA ASN A 128 3.89 -46.14 18.81
C ASN A 128 5.17 -46.15 17.94
N ALA A 129 5.42 -47.22 17.19
CA ALA A 129 6.58 -47.29 16.31
C ALA A 129 6.43 -46.34 15.11
N GLY A 130 7.45 -45.52 14.83
CA GLY A 130 7.47 -44.61 13.69
C GLY A 130 6.60 -43.35 13.83
N VAL A 131 6.36 -42.85 15.05
CA VAL A 131 5.61 -41.61 15.29
C VAL A 131 6.51 -40.55 15.94
N ARG A 132 6.52 -39.33 15.39
CA ARG A 132 7.18 -38.18 16.02
C ARG A 132 6.21 -37.54 17.01
N MET A 133 6.63 -37.41 18.26
CA MET A 133 5.88 -36.63 19.25
C MET A 133 6.33 -35.18 19.14
N ASP A 134 5.50 -34.31 18.58
CA ASP A 134 5.78 -32.88 18.57
C ASP A 134 5.60 -32.31 20.00
N GLU A 135 6.65 -31.72 20.56
CA GLU A 135 6.62 -31.09 21.90
C GLU A 135 5.70 -29.87 22.01
N ARG A 136 5.11 -29.41 20.90
CA ARG A 136 4.19 -28.25 20.87
C ARG A 136 2.78 -28.55 21.40
N LEU A 137 2.52 -29.78 21.86
CA LEU A 137 1.23 -30.20 22.43
C LEU A 137 1.27 -30.38 23.96
N ARG A 138 2.10 -29.61 24.67
CA ARG A 138 2.03 -29.44 26.13
C ARG A 138 1.74 -28.00 26.50
#